data_AF-A0A2E1CRY9-F1
#
_entry.id   AF-A0A2E1CRY9-F1
#
_cell.length_a   1.000
_cell.length_b   1.000
_cell.length_c   1.000
_cell.angle_alpha   90.00
_cell.angle_beta   90.00
_cell.angle_gamma   90.00
#
_symmetry.space_group_name_H-M   'P 1'
#
loop_
_entity.id
_entity.type
_entity.pdbx_description
1 polymer ?
#
loop_
_entity_poly.entity_id
_entity_poly.type
_entity_poly.pdbx_seq_one_letter_code
_entity_poly.pdbx_strand_id
1 'polypeptide(L)'
;MPPKKNTKRAKAPSALDRRGKKKVSILTQEKIEYVDWKDVNLLRRFTSDRAKIRARRVTGNSAQQQRDVAMAIKNAREMALLPYENRVTTQRGGRGGDRRQRDDDRRPRDDDRRPRETDAPKQTEQATPAPQTEEVTQEANNEESAE
;
A
#
# COMPACT_ATOMS: atom_id res chain seq x y z
N MET A 1 -45.71 -16.40 35.78
CA MET A 1 -44.64 -15.42 35.49
C MET A 1 -44.22 -15.62 34.03
N PRO A 2 -44.28 -14.62 33.14
CA PRO A 2 -44.00 -14.86 31.71
C PRO A 2 -42.49 -14.95 31.43
N PRO A 3 -42.04 -15.84 30.53
CA PRO A 3 -40.61 -16.02 30.24
C PRO A 3 -40.02 -14.83 29.47
N LYS A 4 -38.76 -14.49 29.77
CA LYS A 4 -38.06 -13.32 29.21
C LYS A 4 -37.74 -13.51 27.72
N LYS A 5 -37.94 -12.44 26.94
CA LYS A 5 -37.71 -12.37 25.49
C LYS A 5 -36.22 -12.48 25.15
N ASN A 6 -35.87 -13.38 24.23
CA ASN A 6 -34.51 -13.53 23.70
C ASN A 6 -34.11 -12.33 22.84
N THR A 7 -33.35 -11.40 23.41
CA THR A 7 -32.68 -10.34 22.65
C THR A 7 -31.46 -10.95 21.94
N LYS A 8 -31.63 -11.37 20.68
CA LYS A 8 -30.52 -11.81 19.84
C LYS A 8 -29.48 -10.67 19.78
N ARG A 9 -28.30 -10.88 20.38
CA ARG A 9 -27.18 -9.95 20.29
C ARG A 9 -26.81 -9.78 18.82
N ALA A 10 -26.88 -8.55 18.31
CA ALA A 10 -26.46 -8.25 16.94
C ALA A 10 -24.97 -8.61 16.79
N LYS A 11 -24.66 -9.49 15.82
CA LYS A 11 -23.29 -9.90 15.53
C LYS A 11 -22.49 -8.68 15.04
N ALA A 12 -21.33 -8.42 15.63
CA ALA A 12 -20.45 -7.33 15.21
C ALA A 12 -20.11 -7.50 13.71
N PRO A 13 -20.13 -6.41 12.91
CA PRO A 13 -19.90 -6.51 11.47
C PRO A 13 -18.54 -7.14 11.22
N SER A 14 -18.52 -8.13 10.35
CA SER A 14 -17.32 -8.87 10.02
C SER A 14 -16.31 -7.95 9.33
N ALA A 15 -15.02 -8.29 9.36
CA ALA A 15 -13.99 -7.51 8.69
C ALA A 15 -14.25 -7.33 7.17
N LEU A 16 -15.02 -8.25 6.57
CA LEU A 16 -15.46 -8.18 5.18
C LEU A 16 -16.52 -7.09 4.96
N ASP A 17 -17.42 -6.88 5.92
CA ASP A 17 -18.47 -5.84 5.84
C ASP A 17 -17.89 -4.42 5.95
N ARG A 18 -16.66 -4.29 6.47
CA ARG A 18 -15.93 -3.01 6.53
C ARG A 18 -15.24 -2.66 5.21
N ARG A 19 -15.21 -3.55 4.21
CA ARG A 19 -14.70 -3.20 2.88
C ARG A 19 -15.71 -2.28 2.21
N GLY A 20 -15.40 -0.98 2.24
CA GLY A 20 -16.20 0.05 1.60
C GLY A 20 -16.52 -0.31 0.15
N LYS A 21 -17.77 -0.03 -0.26
CA LYS A 21 -18.27 -0.26 -1.63
C LYS A 21 -17.28 0.31 -2.65
N LYS A 22 -17.00 -0.45 -3.71
CA LYS A 22 -16.15 0.00 -4.82
C LYS A 22 -16.76 1.28 -5.40
N LYS A 23 -16.03 2.39 -5.32
CA LYS A 23 -16.44 3.66 -5.93
C LYS A 23 -16.27 3.54 -7.44
N VAL A 24 -17.22 4.08 -8.20
CA VAL A 24 -17.16 4.14 -9.66
C VAL A 24 -16.22 5.27 -10.07
N SER A 25 -15.32 4.99 -11.02
CA SER A 25 -14.41 5.97 -11.63
C SER A 25 -15.16 7.16 -12.21
N ILE A 26 -14.65 8.37 -12.01
CA ILE A 26 -15.22 9.60 -12.60
C ILE A 26 -15.07 9.58 -14.13
N LEU A 27 -13.94 9.08 -14.64
CA LEU A 27 -13.68 8.98 -16.08
C LEU A 27 -14.69 8.07 -16.79
N THR A 28 -15.09 6.99 -16.13
CA THR A 28 -16.07 6.05 -16.67
C THR A 28 -17.49 6.61 -16.64
N GLN A 29 -17.82 7.47 -15.66
CA GLN A 29 -19.11 8.14 -15.60
C GLN A 29 -19.25 9.20 -16.70
N GLU A 30 -18.19 9.97 -16.94
CA GLU A 30 -18.17 11.03 -17.94
C GLU A 30 -17.78 10.54 -19.35
N LYS A 31 -17.52 9.23 -19.50
CA LYS A 31 -17.11 8.57 -20.77
C LYS A 31 -15.92 9.25 -21.44
N ILE A 32 -14.94 9.65 -20.65
CA ILE A 32 -13.71 10.27 -21.15
C ILE A 32 -12.71 9.14 -21.46
N GLU A 33 -12.36 9.01 -22.74
CA GLU A 33 -11.45 7.98 -23.23
C GLU A 33 -9.98 8.37 -23.02
N TYR A 34 -9.65 9.65 -23.24
CA TYR A 34 -8.30 10.17 -23.13
C TYR A 34 -8.20 11.31 -22.11
N VAL A 35 -7.13 11.31 -21.30
CA VAL A 35 -6.89 12.32 -20.27
C VAL A 35 -5.77 13.24 -20.72
N ASP A 36 -6.14 14.42 -21.20
CA ASP A 36 -5.21 15.46 -21.61
C ASP A 36 -4.62 16.22 -20.42
N TRP A 37 -3.35 16.61 -20.53
CA TRP A 37 -2.68 17.45 -19.52
C TRP A 37 -3.16 18.91 -19.54
N LYS A 38 -3.83 19.33 -20.63
CA LYS A 38 -4.37 20.68 -20.81
C LYS A 38 -5.68 20.92 -20.06
N ASP A 39 -6.42 19.84 -19.76
CA ASP A 39 -7.72 19.93 -19.11
C ASP A 39 -7.58 20.10 -17.60
N VAL A 40 -7.18 21.31 -17.19
CA VAL A 40 -6.94 21.66 -15.78
C VAL A 40 -8.16 21.39 -14.91
N ASN A 41 -9.38 21.60 -15.44
CA ASN A 41 -10.62 21.34 -14.72
C ASN A 41 -10.82 19.86 -14.38
N LEU A 42 -10.46 18.96 -15.30
CA LEU A 42 -10.52 17.52 -15.08
C LEU A 42 -9.45 17.09 -14.08
N LEU A 43 -8.21 17.53 -14.28
CA LEU A 43 -7.06 17.17 -13.43
C LEU A 43 -7.18 17.69 -11.99
N ARG A 44 -7.82 18.86 -11.79
CA ARG A 44 -8.11 19.40 -10.46
C ARG A 44 -9.00 18.47 -9.64
N ARG A 45 -9.95 17.76 -10.26
CA ARG A 45 -10.82 16.77 -9.57
C ARG A 45 -10.03 15.57 -9.04
N PHE A 46 -8.94 15.20 -9.72
CA PHE A 46 -8.02 14.15 -9.30
C PHE A 46 -6.95 14.63 -8.33
N THR A 47 -6.94 15.92 -7.99
CA THR A 47 -6.00 16.52 -7.06
C THR A 47 -6.71 16.86 -5.73
N SER A 48 -5.97 16.86 -4.63
CA SER A 48 -6.43 17.35 -3.33
C SER A 48 -6.13 18.84 -3.21
N ASP A 49 -6.79 19.53 -2.28
CA ASP A 49 -6.56 20.96 -1.99
C ASP A 49 -5.08 21.29 -1.70
N ARG A 50 -4.33 20.32 -1.15
CA ARG A 50 -2.86 20.41 -0.93
C ARG A 50 -2.03 20.20 -2.19
N ALA A 51 -2.64 20.22 -3.37
CA ALA A 51 -2.02 19.90 -4.65
C ALA A 51 -1.40 18.48 -4.71
N LYS A 52 -1.95 17.50 -3.97
CA LYS A 52 -1.48 16.09 -4.02
C LYS A 52 -2.41 15.24 -4.88
N ILE A 53 -1.86 14.31 -5.67
CA ILE A 53 -2.66 13.38 -6.49
C ILE A 53 -3.48 12.48 -5.56
N ARG A 54 -4.80 12.41 -5.77
CA ARG A 54 -5.68 11.54 -4.99
C ARG A 54 -5.42 10.08 -5.33
N ALA A 55 -5.45 9.24 -4.29
CA ALA A 55 -5.26 7.80 -4.45
C ALA A 55 -6.45 7.18 -5.21
N ARG A 56 -6.16 6.12 -5.99
CA ARG A 56 -7.14 5.33 -6.75
C ARG A 56 -8.38 4.93 -5.95
N ARG A 57 -8.22 4.58 -4.66
CA ARG A 57 -9.33 4.18 -3.76
C ARG A 57 -10.36 5.28 -3.50
N VAL A 58 -9.96 6.55 -3.65
CA VAL A 58 -10.83 7.71 -3.41
C VAL A 58 -11.64 8.01 -4.66
N THR A 59 -11.00 7.98 -5.83
CA THR A 59 -11.58 8.34 -7.13
C THR A 59 -12.28 7.18 -7.83
N GLY A 60 -11.94 5.93 -7.49
CA GLY A 60 -12.52 4.74 -8.12
C GLY A 60 -11.92 4.37 -9.47
N ASN A 61 -10.80 5.01 -9.88
CA ASN A 61 -10.17 4.82 -11.18
C ASN A 61 -9.68 3.38 -11.39
N SER A 62 -9.51 2.93 -12.64
CA SER A 62 -8.71 1.73 -12.96
C SER A 62 -7.22 1.95 -12.67
N ALA A 63 -6.43 0.87 -12.59
CA ALA A 63 -4.99 0.99 -12.43
C ALA A 63 -4.34 1.68 -13.65
N GLN A 64 -4.81 1.38 -14.86
CA GLN A 64 -4.33 2.00 -16.10
C GLN A 64 -4.67 3.49 -16.12
N GLN A 65 -5.97 3.80 -15.98
CA GLN A 65 -6.46 5.18 -15.86
C GLN A 65 -5.71 6.00 -14.81
N GLN A 66 -5.37 5.41 -13.65
CA GLN A 66 -4.62 6.11 -12.61
C GLN A 66 -3.19 6.46 -13.06
N ARG A 67 -2.52 5.60 -13.84
CA ARG A 67 -1.20 5.89 -14.41
C ARG A 67 -1.31 7.02 -15.42
N ASP A 68 -2.30 6.96 -16.30
CA ASP A 68 -2.53 7.96 -17.34
C ASP A 68 -2.81 9.34 -16.72
N VAL A 69 -3.72 9.41 -15.74
CA VAL A 69 -3.97 10.63 -14.96
C VAL A 69 -2.72 11.11 -14.23
N ALA A 70 -1.93 10.22 -13.63
CA ALA A 70 -0.72 10.62 -12.92
C ALA A 70 0.34 11.19 -13.87
N MET A 71 0.48 10.64 -15.08
CA MET A 71 1.36 11.19 -16.13
C MET A 71 0.86 12.55 -16.60
N ALA A 72 -0.43 12.68 -16.90
CA ALA A 72 -1.05 13.95 -17.29
C ALA A 72 -0.87 15.04 -16.23
N ILE A 73 -1.07 14.72 -14.93
CA ILE A 73 -0.85 15.67 -13.84
C ILE A 73 0.62 16.06 -13.73
N LYS A 74 1.57 15.13 -13.89
CA LYS A 74 3.00 15.47 -13.86
C LYS A 74 3.34 16.43 -14.99
N ASN A 75 2.93 16.10 -16.22
CA ASN A 75 3.16 16.97 -17.39
C ASN A 75 2.52 18.35 -17.19
N ALA A 76 1.29 18.41 -16.67
CA ALA A 76 0.61 19.68 -16.37
C ALA A 76 1.35 20.53 -15.32
N ARG A 77 2.09 19.91 -14.39
CA ARG A 77 2.91 20.64 -13.41
C ARG A 77 4.19 21.19 -14.04
N GLU A 78 4.84 20.41 -14.90
CA GLU A 78 6.00 20.89 -15.67
C GLU A 78 5.62 22.08 -16.56
N MET A 79 4.40 22.06 -17.12
CA MET A 79 3.84 23.17 -17.91
C MET A 79 3.23 24.31 -17.06
N ALA A 80 3.46 24.31 -15.74
CA ALA A 80 2.97 25.30 -14.79
C ALA A 80 1.44 25.53 -14.77
N LEU A 81 0.64 24.59 -15.30
CA LEU A 81 -0.82 24.65 -15.24
C LEU A 81 -1.38 24.26 -13.86
N LEU A 82 -0.64 23.42 -13.12
CA LEU A 82 -0.99 22.96 -11.79
C LEU A 82 0.16 23.17 -10.79
N PRO A 83 -0.14 23.55 -9.53
CA PRO A 83 0.89 23.70 -8.51
C PRO A 83 1.42 22.33 -8.03
N TYR A 84 2.67 22.32 -7.55
CA TYR A 84 3.26 21.15 -6.88
C TYR A 84 2.82 21.03 -5.42
N GLU A 85 2.68 22.16 -4.72
CA GLU A 85 2.29 22.20 -3.31
C GLU A 85 1.44 23.44 -3.02
N ASN A 86 0.32 23.22 -2.31
CA ASN A 86 -0.43 24.29 -1.68
C ASN A 86 -0.22 24.20 -0.17
N ARG A 87 0.56 25.14 0.37
CA ARG A 87 0.76 25.24 1.82
C ARG A 87 -0.53 25.74 2.45
N VAL A 88 -1.32 24.82 3.00
CA VAL A 88 -2.43 25.18 3.87
C VAL A 88 -1.80 25.64 5.18
N THR A 89 -1.65 26.95 5.34
CA THR A 89 -1.27 27.57 6.61
C THR A 89 -2.44 27.32 7.56
N THR A 90 -2.48 26.16 8.20
CA THR A 90 -3.32 26.01 9.38
C THR A 90 -2.71 27.00 10.37
N GLN A 91 -3.33 28.16 10.52
CA GLN A 91 -3.05 29.06 11.63
C GLN A 91 -3.36 28.24 12.86
N ARG A 92 -2.34 27.56 13.37
CA ARG A 92 -2.42 26.75 14.57
C ARG A 92 -2.68 27.77 15.66
N GLY A 93 -3.96 27.99 15.95
CA GLY A 93 -4.38 28.69 17.15
C GLY A 93 -3.57 28.10 18.30
N GLY A 94 -2.85 28.97 19.00
CA GLY A 94 -2.01 28.62 20.13
C GLY A 94 -2.86 27.89 21.17
N ARG A 95 -2.85 26.56 21.11
CA ARG A 95 -3.34 25.70 22.18
C ARG A 95 -2.10 25.18 22.91
N GLY A 96 -1.42 26.13 23.56
CA GLY A 96 -0.73 25.84 24.80
C GLY A 96 -1.82 25.44 25.79
N GLY A 97 -1.90 24.14 26.05
CA GLY A 97 -2.95 23.56 26.87
C GLY A 97 -2.47 22.18 27.28
N ASP A 98 -1.65 22.19 28.31
CA ASP A 98 -1.54 21.14 29.31
C ASP A 98 -1.28 19.71 28.80
N ARG A 99 0.01 19.36 28.68
CA ARG A 99 0.46 17.96 28.63
C ARG A 99 1.32 17.60 29.84
N ARG A 100 1.24 18.36 30.93
CA ARG A 100 2.08 18.13 32.12
C ARG A 100 1.44 17.20 33.16
N GLN A 101 0.25 16.65 32.88
CA GLN A 101 -0.47 15.79 33.83
C GLN A 101 -0.62 14.31 33.42
N ARG A 102 -0.03 13.84 32.32
CA ARG A 102 -0.30 12.50 31.76
C ARG A 102 0.88 11.52 31.73
N ASP A 103 1.83 11.71 32.65
CA ASP A 103 2.98 10.80 32.81
C ASP A 103 2.88 9.88 34.04
N ASP A 104 1.77 9.91 34.80
CA ASP A 104 1.63 9.12 36.05
C ASP A 104 0.98 7.72 35.89
N ASP A 105 0.37 7.39 34.74
CA ASP A 105 -0.41 6.14 34.57
C ASP A 105 0.26 5.07 33.67
N ARG A 106 1.58 5.17 33.41
CA ARG A 106 2.28 4.10 32.68
C ARG A 106 2.63 2.96 33.64
N ARG A 107 1.69 2.02 33.80
CA ARG A 107 1.94 0.71 34.41
C ARG A 107 3.22 0.10 33.81
N PRO A 108 4.16 -0.41 34.62
CA PRO A 108 5.28 -1.18 34.13
C PRO A 108 4.75 -2.34 33.28
N ARG A 109 5.25 -2.47 32.06
CA ARG A 109 4.98 -3.63 31.24
C ARG A 109 5.87 -4.74 31.78
N ASP A 110 5.33 -5.60 32.64
CA ASP A 110 6.02 -6.81 33.08
C ASP A 110 6.40 -7.61 31.83
N ASP A 111 7.68 -7.55 31.46
CA ASP A 111 8.28 -8.26 30.34
C ASP A 111 8.55 -9.69 30.83
N ASP A 112 7.48 -10.48 30.99
CA ASP A 112 7.55 -11.93 31.18
C ASP A 112 8.00 -12.59 29.86
N ARG A 113 9.27 -12.35 29.48
CA ARG A 113 9.95 -13.20 28.50
C ARG A 113 10.19 -14.55 29.14
N ARG A 114 9.29 -15.49 28.88
CA ARG A 114 9.64 -16.92 28.97
C ARG A 114 10.90 -17.15 28.13
N PRO A 115 11.99 -17.70 28.69
CA PRO A 115 13.12 -18.15 27.90
C PRO A 115 12.64 -19.20 26.90
N ARG A 116 12.98 -19.01 25.63
CA ARG A 116 12.79 -20.06 24.62
C ARG A 116 13.78 -21.16 24.96
N GLU A 117 13.26 -22.30 25.41
CA GLU A 117 14.04 -23.54 25.58
C GLU A 117 14.80 -23.78 24.27
N THR A 118 16.11 -23.86 24.42
CA THR A 118 17.05 -24.10 23.34
C THR A 118 16.66 -25.37 22.60
N ASP A 119 16.33 -25.24 21.32
CA ASP A 119 16.26 -26.37 20.39
C ASP A 119 17.57 -27.17 20.52
N ALA A 120 17.45 -28.45 20.86
CA ALA A 120 18.55 -29.39 21.04
C ALA A 120 19.49 -29.40 19.81
N PRO A 121 20.81 -29.56 20.00
CA PRO A 121 21.75 -29.61 18.89
C PRO A 121 21.53 -30.90 18.08
N LYS A 122 21.00 -30.77 16.86
CA LYS A 122 21.13 -31.82 15.85
C LYS A 122 22.60 -31.91 15.43
N GLN A 123 23.18 -33.06 15.70
CA GLN A 123 24.52 -33.46 15.28
C GLN A 123 24.72 -33.19 13.79
N THR A 124 25.67 -32.32 13.46
CA THR A 124 26.23 -32.20 12.12
C THR A 124 27.40 -33.16 12.07
N GLU A 125 27.15 -34.40 11.65
CA GLU A 125 28.24 -35.29 11.24
C GLU A 125 28.68 -34.88 9.83
N GLN A 126 29.91 -34.40 9.77
CA GLN A 126 30.66 -34.11 8.56
C GLN A 126 31.09 -35.44 7.94
N ALA A 127 30.58 -35.77 6.75
CA ALA A 127 31.17 -36.77 5.88
C ALA A 127 31.80 -36.05 4.69
N THR A 128 33.13 -36.01 4.70
CA THR A 128 33.99 -35.61 3.59
C THR A 128 33.87 -36.63 2.44
N PRO A 129 33.66 -36.18 1.19
CA PRO A 129 34.17 -36.93 0.05
C PRO A 129 35.41 -36.24 -0.54
N ALA A 130 36.49 -37.02 -0.65
CA ALA A 130 37.73 -36.70 -1.33
C ALA A 130 37.51 -36.51 -2.86
N PRO A 131 38.42 -35.81 -3.56
CA PRO A 131 38.26 -35.47 -4.97
C PRO A 131 38.64 -36.65 -5.87
N GLN A 132 37.81 -36.93 -6.89
CA GLN A 132 38.23 -37.69 -8.06
C GLN A 132 37.92 -36.87 -9.30
N THR A 133 39.01 -36.51 -9.97
CA THR A 133 39.13 -36.12 -11.38
C THR A 133 38.47 -37.17 -12.26
N GLU A 134 37.67 -36.76 -13.23
CA GLU A 134 37.59 -37.42 -14.54
C GLU A 134 36.92 -36.51 -15.58
N GLU A 135 37.31 -36.74 -16.82
CA GLU A 135 37.40 -35.81 -17.95
C GLU A 135 36.04 -35.35 -18.51
N VAL A 136 35.96 -34.09 -18.94
CA VAL A 136 34.94 -33.61 -19.88
C VAL A 136 35.58 -33.57 -21.27
N THR A 137 35.36 -34.63 -22.05
CA THR A 137 35.63 -34.66 -23.48
C THR A 137 34.64 -33.78 -24.22
N GLN A 138 35.19 -32.92 -25.08
CA GLN A 138 34.47 -32.09 -26.03
C GLN A 138 34.07 -32.97 -27.21
N GLU A 139 32.77 -33.11 -27.49
CA GLU A 139 32.30 -33.53 -28.80
C GLU A 139 31.67 -32.32 -29.50
N ALA A 140 32.44 -31.78 -30.43
CA ALA A 140 31.93 -31.05 -31.58
C ALA A 140 31.01 -31.98 -32.38
N ASN A 141 29.86 -31.45 -32.79
CA ASN A 141 29.30 -31.55 -34.15
C ASN A 141 27.83 -31.14 -34.13
N ASN A 142 27.55 -29.96 -34.66
CA ASN A 142 26.29 -29.71 -35.35
C ASN A 142 26.57 -28.73 -36.49
N GLU A 143 27.18 -29.24 -37.55
CA GLU A 143 27.00 -28.68 -38.88
C GLU A 143 25.54 -28.89 -39.29
N GLU A 144 24.93 -27.86 -39.87
CA GLU A 144 24.05 -27.91 -41.05
C GLU A 144 23.13 -26.68 -41.03
N SER A 145 23.67 -25.56 -41.51
CA SER A 145 22.88 -24.46 -42.07
C SER A 145 23.03 -24.55 -43.58
N ALA A 146 21.95 -24.96 -44.23
CA ALA A 146 21.75 -24.86 -45.66
C ALA A 146 20.83 -23.68 -45.98
N GLU A 147 21.17 -23.02 -47.10
CA GLU A 147 20.45 -21.99 -47.88
C GLU A 147 20.39 -20.54 -47.37
#